data_AF-A0A349JJ86-F1
#
_entry.id   AF-A0A349JJ86-F1
#
_cell.length_a   1.000
_cell.length_b   1.000
_cell.length_c   1.000
_cell.angle_alpha   90.00
_cell.angle_beta   90.00
_cell.angle_gamma   90.00
#
_symmetry.space_group_name_H-M   'P 1'
#
loop_
_entity.id
_entity.type
_entity.pdbx_description
1 polymer ?
#
loop_
_entity_poly.entity_id
_entity_poly.type
_entity_poly.pdbx_seq_one_letter_code
_entity_poly.pdbx_strand_id
1 'polypeptide(L)'
;MVVKNYSGLNTVKGLIVNCLTVSVLAAGSSPAAAQFLPPPPPPPLPPDSSVPIPVPVPAVPGFPAVPANTPASAPTTVRSEVYTLGAGDRIQMDIFNVPEYSGPNGQHQVQADGSLSLPLIGSVSVYGMTLEQAANSVKERYGKYLKRPWITLKLLAARPLQIAIAGEINRPGAYTISSAAGPGGTTEQMGTQMPTISRALRMAGGITQSADVRQIKIRRPQRNAQEQIINVDLWELLQAGDLRADLTLRDGDTIFIPTVTSLNRQEAPTLAVANITGQSTQPINIAVVGEVARPGTYTLAKDVQSKVQENELGANSGLFGASETAGGETVLQQTVTRAIKMAGGITPIADIRQIQVRRLTRAGTEQIINVDLWQLLQTGDVSQDLTLQQGDTVIVPKAENIDETQGAQVANSNFSPDTIKVSIVGEVVKPGAIALSPNTSLNQALLAAGGFNKARAEMDSVDLIRLNSNGTVSKLTVKINFSATANDETNPKLQNNDVIMVRRSGRATFSDNVGGTLAPLNPLLGIFRLFNIFR
;
A
#
# COMPACT_ATOMS: atom_id res chain seq x y z
N MET A 1 86.08 10.64 -28.50
CA MET A 1 84.62 10.47 -28.67
C MET A 1 84.00 11.88 -28.65
N VAL A 2 84.11 12.63 -29.75
CA VAL A 2 83.07 12.77 -30.81
C VAL A 2 81.74 13.26 -30.20
N VAL A 3 81.37 14.55 -30.18
CA VAL A 3 81.18 15.59 -31.24
C VAL A 3 79.76 15.59 -31.84
N LYS A 4 78.98 16.63 -31.45
CA LYS A 4 78.03 17.46 -32.23
C LYS A 4 76.93 16.86 -33.17
N ASN A 5 75.76 17.53 -33.08
CA ASN A 5 74.98 18.15 -34.18
C ASN A 5 73.75 17.47 -34.83
N TYR A 6 72.61 18.19 -34.68
CA TYR A 6 71.66 18.70 -35.70
C TYR A 6 70.65 17.84 -36.50
N SER A 7 69.41 18.38 -36.45
CA SER A 7 68.51 18.75 -37.57
C SER A 7 67.48 17.75 -38.12
N GLY A 8 66.30 18.30 -38.47
CA GLY A 8 65.17 17.60 -39.08
C GLY A 8 63.88 18.45 -39.10
N LEU A 9 63.80 19.47 -39.96
CA LEU A 9 62.59 20.27 -40.20
C LEU A 9 61.59 19.53 -41.12
N ASN A 10 60.28 19.68 -40.89
CA ASN A 10 59.33 20.32 -41.84
C ASN A 10 57.91 20.41 -41.21
N THR A 11 57.25 21.59 -41.13
CA THR A 11 56.49 22.32 -42.19
C THR A 11 55.17 21.57 -42.50
N VAL A 12 53.94 22.12 -42.39
CA VAL A 12 53.35 23.24 -43.16
C VAL A 12 52.16 23.93 -42.42
N LYS A 13 52.21 25.28 -42.34
CA LYS A 13 51.15 26.33 -42.33
C LYS A 13 49.76 26.12 -41.66
N GLY A 14 49.39 27.08 -40.82
CA GLY A 14 47.99 27.47 -40.54
C GLY A 14 47.72 28.95 -40.87
N LEU A 15 46.55 29.23 -41.47
CA LEU A 15 45.90 30.53 -41.81
C LEU A 15 44.53 30.19 -42.48
N ILE A 16 43.46 31.00 -42.62
CA ILE A 16 43.22 32.46 -42.45
C ILE A 16 41.86 32.70 -41.73
N VAL A 17 41.89 33.54 -40.68
CA VAL A 17 40.94 34.61 -40.26
C VAL A 17 39.60 34.80 -41.01
N ASN A 18 38.48 34.99 -40.27
CA ASN A 18 37.59 36.17 -40.43
C ASN A 18 36.51 36.29 -39.34
N CYS A 19 36.63 37.34 -38.51
CA CYS A 19 35.49 37.94 -37.79
C CYS A 19 34.94 39.08 -38.64
N LEU A 20 33.64 39.10 -38.93
CA LEU A 20 32.99 40.21 -39.63
C LEU A 20 32.15 41.04 -38.65
N THR A 21 32.59 42.26 -38.38
CA THR A 21 31.81 43.28 -37.70
C THR A 21 30.83 43.93 -38.66
N VAL A 22 29.59 44.16 -38.22
CA VAL A 22 28.65 45.07 -38.88
C VAL A 22 28.11 46.05 -37.85
N SER A 23 28.49 47.32 -38.00
CA SER A 23 27.92 48.45 -37.25
C SER A 23 26.65 48.91 -37.95
N VAL A 24 25.59 49.22 -37.19
CA VAL A 24 24.44 50.00 -37.67
C VAL A 24 24.22 51.20 -36.76
N LEU A 25 23.92 52.32 -37.40
CA LEU A 25 23.93 53.68 -36.84
C LEU A 25 22.61 54.02 -36.11
N ALA A 26 22.68 54.93 -35.14
CA ALA A 26 21.52 55.34 -34.34
C ALA A 26 20.61 56.36 -35.06
N ALA A 27 19.31 56.25 -34.82
CA ALA A 27 18.33 57.33 -34.91
C ALA A 27 17.23 57.07 -33.87
N GLY A 28 16.85 58.08 -33.08
CA GLY A 28 16.04 57.88 -31.88
C GLY A 28 14.58 58.32 -31.99
N SER A 29 13.76 57.87 -31.05
CA SER A 29 12.67 58.63 -30.41
C SER A 29 11.98 57.77 -29.34
N SER A 30 11.75 58.34 -28.16
CA SER A 30 10.90 57.72 -27.12
C SER A 30 9.43 57.70 -27.58
N PRO A 31 8.61 56.77 -27.06
CA PRO A 31 7.81 57.18 -25.90
C PRO A 31 7.52 56.10 -24.85
N ALA A 32 7.15 56.59 -23.66
CA ALA A 32 6.26 55.97 -22.66
C ALA A 32 6.52 54.51 -22.21
N ALA A 33 7.19 54.37 -21.07
CA ALA A 33 7.07 53.17 -20.23
C ALA A 33 5.67 53.11 -19.60
N ALA A 34 4.81 52.21 -20.10
CA ALA A 34 3.56 51.87 -19.42
C ALA A 34 3.86 50.96 -18.22
N GLN A 35 3.73 51.50 -17.01
CA GLN A 35 3.87 50.72 -15.78
C GLN A 35 2.63 49.83 -15.59
N PHE A 36 2.79 48.52 -15.73
CA PHE A 36 1.76 47.56 -15.31
C PHE A 36 1.70 47.50 -13.78
N LEU A 37 0.66 48.11 -13.21
CA LEU A 37 0.29 47.90 -11.80
C LEU A 37 -0.33 46.50 -11.63
N PRO A 38 -0.04 45.78 -10.53
CA PRO A 38 -0.74 44.53 -10.21
C PRO A 38 -2.22 44.79 -9.88
N PRO A 39 -3.13 43.83 -10.15
CA PRO A 39 -4.55 44.00 -9.88
C PRO A 39 -4.84 44.07 -8.37
N PRO A 40 -5.88 44.82 -7.95
CA PRO A 40 -6.27 44.92 -6.54
C PRO A 40 -6.86 43.59 -6.03
N PRO A 41 -6.73 43.30 -4.72
CA PRO A 41 -7.32 42.12 -4.11
C PRO A 41 -8.87 42.19 -4.12
N PRO A 42 -9.57 41.03 -4.15
CA PRO A 42 -11.03 40.99 -4.12
C PRO A 42 -11.60 41.46 -2.77
N PRO A 43 -12.83 42.00 -2.76
CA PRO A 43 -13.49 42.44 -1.52
C PRO A 43 -13.84 41.24 -0.62
N PRO A 44 -13.90 41.43 0.72
CA PRO A 44 -14.30 40.38 1.65
C PRO A 44 -15.77 40.00 1.46
N LEU A 45 -16.06 38.70 1.57
CA LEU A 45 -17.42 38.16 1.54
C LEU A 45 -18.23 38.60 2.79
N PRO A 46 -19.56 38.78 2.66
CA PRO A 46 -20.42 39.10 3.80
C PRO A 46 -20.52 37.91 4.79
N PRO A 47 -20.78 38.16 6.09
CA PRO A 47 -20.91 37.11 7.08
C PRO A 47 -22.22 36.33 6.88
N ASP A 48 -22.11 35.06 6.50
CA ASP A 48 -23.26 34.15 6.38
C ASP A 48 -23.87 33.88 7.77
N SER A 49 -25.18 34.12 7.89
CA SER A 49 -25.92 34.12 9.15
C SER A 49 -26.86 32.91 9.21
N SER A 50 -26.28 31.71 9.24
CA SER A 50 -27.06 30.46 9.23
C SER A 50 -26.40 29.26 9.94
N VAL A 51 -25.92 29.45 11.19
CA VAL A 51 -25.53 28.31 12.05
C VAL A 51 -26.78 27.69 12.69
N PRO A 52 -27.08 26.40 12.46
CA PRO A 52 -28.20 25.72 13.13
C PRO A 52 -27.87 25.48 14.62
N ILE A 53 -28.89 25.65 15.47
CA ILE A 53 -28.79 25.49 16.93
C ILE A 53 -28.48 24.01 17.26
N PRO A 54 -27.42 23.70 18.04
CA PRO A 54 -27.15 22.34 18.46
C PRO A 54 -28.16 21.90 19.52
N VAL A 55 -28.78 20.74 19.30
CA VAL A 55 -29.70 20.09 20.25
C VAL A 55 -28.92 19.61 21.48
N PRO A 56 -29.40 19.77 22.73
CA PRO A 56 -28.66 19.30 23.89
C PRO A 56 -28.71 17.76 23.99
N VAL A 57 -27.55 17.11 23.84
CA VAL A 57 -27.39 15.68 24.16
C VAL A 57 -27.23 15.54 25.68
N PRO A 58 -27.93 14.63 26.36
CA PRO A 58 -27.79 14.44 27.82
C PRO A 58 -26.37 14.00 28.20
N ALA A 59 -25.86 14.56 29.29
CA ALA A 59 -24.47 14.35 29.72
C ALA A 59 -24.22 12.92 30.22
N VAL A 60 -23.21 12.26 29.65
CA VAL A 60 -22.63 11.02 30.19
C VAL A 60 -21.61 11.38 31.28
N PRO A 61 -21.55 10.68 32.43
CA PRO A 61 -20.65 11.04 33.52
C PRO A 61 -19.16 10.87 33.20
N GLY A 62 -18.46 12.00 33.04
CA GLY A 62 -17.14 12.22 33.67
C GLY A 62 -15.93 11.46 33.17
N PHE A 63 -15.41 11.78 31.98
CA PHE A 63 -13.97 11.80 31.76
C PHE A 63 -13.44 13.22 32.03
N PRO A 64 -12.40 13.42 32.87
CA PRO A 64 -11.82 14.74 33.08
C PRO A 64 -11.10 15.21 31.80
N ALA A 65 -11.45 16.41 31.32
CA ALA A 65 -10.79 17.02 30.18
C ALA A 65 -9.35 17.42 30.55
N VAL A 66 -8.37 16.95 29.77
CA VAL A 66 -6.97 17.37 29.90
C VAL A 66 -6.84 18.78 29.30
N PRO A 67 -6.22 19.76 29.98
CA PRO A 67 -6.04 21.10 29.44
C PRO A 67 -5.10 21.07 28.23
N ALA A 68 -5.59 21.55 27.09
CA ALA A 68 -4.80 21.72 25.87
C ALA A 68 -3.90 22.98 25.96
N ASN A 69 -2.88 22.93 26.82
CA ASN A 69 -1.68 23.76 26.73
C ASN A 69 -0.63 23.29 27.77
N THR A 70 0.16 22.31 27.38
CA THR A 70 1.43 21.97 28.06
C THR A 70 2.52 22.05 27.00
N PRO A 71 3.58 22.87 27.18
CA PRO A 71 4.69 22.88 26.23
C PRO A 71 5.32 21.48 26.14
N ALA A 72 5.75 21.10 24.94
CA ALA A 72 6.33 19.80 24.66
C ALA A 72 7.46 19.50 25.67
N SER A 73 7.22 18.51 26.53
CA SER A 73 8.23 18.08 27.49
C SER A 73 9.40 17.47 26.72
N ALA A 74 10.61 17.83 27.12
CA ALA A 74 11.85 17.37 26.50
C ALA A 74 11.88 15.83 26.36
N PRO A 75 12.60 15.28 25.35
CA PRO A 75 12.67 13.84 25.14
C PRO A 75 13.08 13.14 26.43
N THR A 76 12.16 12.33 26.97
CA THR A 76 12.43 11.51 28.17
C THR A 76 13.62 10.64 27.86
N THR A 77 14.74 10.91 28.51
CA THR A 77 15.95 10.08 28.39
C THR A 77 15.56 8.64 28.69
N VAL A 78 15.62 7.77 27.68
CA VAL A 78 15.36 6.33 27.85
C VAL A 78 16.46 5.81 28.77
N ARG A 79 16.14 5.74 30.07
CA ARG A 79 17.01 5.14 31.07
C ARG A 79 17.25 3.71 30.63
N SER A 80 18.50 3.28 30.61
CA SER A 80 18.84 1.87 30.47
C SER A 80 18.12 1.10 31.58
N GLU A 81 17.00 0.45 31.25
CA GLU A 81 16.16 -0.23 32.24
C GLU A 81 16.90 -1.46 32.74
N VAL A 82 17.63 -1.28 33.84
CA VAL A 82 18.34 -2.36 34.53
C VAL A 82 17.33 -3.45 34.89
N TYR A 83 17.64 -4.69 34.48
CA TYR A 83 16.75 -5.82 34.68
C TYR A 83 16.42 -6.04 36.16
N THR A 84 15.13 -6.24 36.43
CA THR A 84 14.60 -6.50 37.78
C THR A 84 14.03 -7.92 37.88
N LEU A 85 14.39 -8.60 38.97
CA LEU A 85 13.99 -9.97 39.24
C LEU A 85 12.48 -10.08 39.50
N GLY A 86 11.91 -11.23 39.16
CA GLY A 86 10.52 -11.57 39.44
C GLY A 86 10.25 -13.08 39.39
N ALA A 87 9.03 -13.47 39.70
CA ALA A 87 8.61 -14.86 39.81
C ALA A 87 8.94 -15.68 38.54
N GLY A 88 9.54 -16.86 38.71
CA GLY A 88 9.90 -17.76 37.62
C GLY A 88 11.32 -17.57 37.07
N ASP A 89 12.00 -16.46 37.38
CA ASP A 89 13.41 -16.25 37.00
C ASP A 89 14.30 -17.32 37.66
N ARG A 90 15.33 -17.78 36.93
CA ARG A 90 16.35 -18.70 37.45
C ARG A 90 17.69 -17.99 37.56
N ILE A 91 18.28 -18.06 38.74
CA ILE A 91 19.57 -17.43 39.04
C ILE A 91 20.58 -18.47 39.54
N GLN A 92 21.86 -18.18 39.30
CA GLN A 92 22.98 -18.83 39.98
C GLN A 92 23.44 -17.92 41.12
N MET A 93 23.55 -18.48 42.30
CA MET A 93 24.16 -17.88 43.47
C MET A 93 25.49 -18.59 43.75
N ASP A 94 26.53 -17.80 43.95
CA ASP A 94 27.85 -18.27 44.40
C ASP A 94 28.23 -17.48 45.66
N ILE A 95 28.40 -18.20 46.77
CA ILE A 95 28.91 -17.65 48.03
C ILE A 95 30.37 -18.08 48.18
N PHE A 96 31.27 -17.11 48.03
CA PHE A 96 32.71 -17.36 47.99
C PHE A 96 33.20 -18.12 49.23
N ASN A 97 33.97 -19.19 48.98
CA ASN A 97 34.60 -20.05 49.99
C ASN A 97 33.61 -20.83 50.90
N VAL A 98 32.31 -20.86 50.62
CA VAL A 98 31.30 -21.68 51.32
C VAL A 98 30.18 -22.19 50.37
N PRO A 99 30.52 -23.08 49.42
CA PRO A 99 29.58 -23.55 48.38
C PRO A 99 28.37 -24.30 48.95
N GLU A 100 28.44 -24.81 50.19
CA GLU A 100 27.35 -25.54 50.86
C GLU A 100 26.10 -24.65 51.05
N TYR A 101 26.30 -23.34 51.27
CA TYR A 101 25.20 -22.37 51.39
C TYR A 101 24.73 -21.81 50.04
N SER A 102 25.47 -22.08 48.96
CA SER A 102 25.04 -21.75 47.59
C SER A 102 23.84 -22.61 47.15
N GLY A 103 23.54 -23.72 47.84
CA GLY A 103 22.42 -24.61 47.51
C GLY A 103 22.71 -25.56 46.34
N PRO A 104 21.73 -26.34 45.88
CA PRO A 104 21.94 -27.39 44.86
C PRO A 104 22.50 -26.82 43.56
N ASN A 105 23.76 -27.15 43.24
CA ASN A 105 24.52 -26.63 42.09
C ASN A 105 24.58 -25.09 42.01
N GLY A 106 24.39 -24.39 43.13
CA GLY A 106 24.26 -22.92 43.16
C GLY A 106 22.98 -22.38 42.52
N GLN A 107 22.02 -23.20 42.09
CA GLN A 107 20.87 -22.74 41.31
C GLN A 107 19.63 -22.51 42.19
N HIS A 108 18.99 -21.37 42.00
CA HIS A 108 17.73 -21.01 42.66
C HIS A 108 16.72 -20.49 41.65
N GLN A 109 15.44 -20.75 41.92
CA GLN A 109 14.32 -20.18 41.18
C GLN A 109 13.57 -19.20 42.08
N VAL A 110 13.22 -18.03 41.55
CA VAL A 110 12.36 -17.07 42.24
C VAL A 110 10.93 -17.64 42.27
N GLN A 111 10.37 -17.78 43.47
CA GLN A 111 9.06 -18.35 43.71
C GLN A 111 7.92 -17.40 43.25
N ALA A 112 6.69 -17.92 43.23
CA ALA A 112 5.50 -17.18 42.78
C ALA A 112 5.18 -15.93 43.62
N ASP A 113 5.59 -15.90 44.89
CA ASP A 113 5.48 -14.73 45.77
C ASP A 113 6.56 -13.66 45.51
N GLY A 114 7.55 -13.99 44.66
CA GLY A 114 8.70 -13.15 44.36
C GLY A 114 9.87 -13.30 45.35
N SER A 115 9.89 -14.37 46.15
CA SER A 115 10.97 -14.69 47.08
C SER A 115 11.94 -15.73 46.54
N LEU A 116 13.13 -15.79 47.15
CA LEU A 116 14.16 -16.78 46.91
C LEU A 116 14.31 -17.65 48.16
N SER A 117 14.12 -18.96 48.04
CA SER A 117 14.23 -19.90 49.17
C SER A 117 15.68 -20.33 49.38
N LEU A 118 16.31 -19.86 50.45
CA LEU A 118 17.75 -20.00 50.69
C LEU A 118 18.08 -20.80 51.96
N PRO A 119 19.15 -21.64 51.98
CA PRO A 119 19.58 -22.37 53.16
C PRO A 119 19.85 -21.46 54.37
N LEU A 120 19.48 -21.91 55.58
CA LEU A 120 19.55 -21.21 56.87
C LEU A 120 18.72 -19.91 57.02
N ILE A 121 18.55 -19.11 55.96
CA ILE A 121 17.89 -17.79 56.04
C ILE A 121 16.44 -17.78 55.53
N GLY A 122 15.97 -18.89 54.94
CA GLY A 122 14.59 -19.05 54.47
C GLY A 122 14.27 -18.22 53.24
N SER A 123 13.02 -17.76 53.12
CA SER A 123 12.58 -16.94 51.99
C SER A 123 13.06 -15.50 52.09
N VAL A 124 13.78 -15.02 51.06
CA VAL A 124 14.21 -13.62 50.91
C VAL A 124 13.49 -12.99 49.73
N SER A 125 12.75 -11.89 49.95
CA SER A 125 12.07 -11.17 48.86
C SER A 125 13.10 -10.56 47.90
N VAL A 126 13.01 -10.89 46.61
CA VAL A 126 13.88 -10.36 45.54
C VAL A 126 13.09 -9.70 44.41
N TYR A 127 11.75 -9.72 44.47
CA TYR A 127 10.87 -9.10 43.48
C TYR A 127 11.16 -7.62 43.27
N GLY A 128 11.34 -7.21 42.01
CA GLY A 128 11.61 -5.82 41.63
C GLY A 128 13.04 -5.36 41.91
N MET A 129 13.89 -6.18 42.53
CA MET A 129 15.29 -5.85 42.81
C MET A 129 16.18 -6.14 41.59
N THR A 130 17.25 -5.36 41.42
CA THR A 130 18.35 -5.75 40.54
C THR A 130 19.14 -6.92 41.14
N LEU A 131 19.94 -7.62 40.32
CA LEU A 131 20.83 -8.69 40.81
C LEU A 131 21.76 -8.23 41.94
N GLU A 132 22.25 -7.00 41.88
CA GLU A 132 23.12 -6.40 42.90
C GLU A 132 22.35 -6.08 44.21
N GLN A 133 21.15 -5.51 44.09
CA GLN A 133 20.28 -5.25 45.24
C GLN A 133 19.87 -6.54 45.95
N ALA A 134 19.51 -7.58 45.17
CA ALA A 134 19.22 -8.91 45.70
C ALA A 134 20.46 -9.53 46.37
N ALA A 135 21.64 -9.45 45.77
CA ALA A 135 22.88 -9.95 46.36
C ALA A 135 23.19 -9.27 47.70
N ASN A 136 22.99 -7.95 47.80
CA ASN A 136 23.17 -7.20 49.04
C ASN A 136 22.13 -7.58 50.11
N SER A 137 20.86 -7.77 49.74
CA SER A 137 19.82 -8.23 50.68
C SER A 137 20.11 -9.63 51.23
N VAL A 138 20.54 -10.55 50.36
CA VAL A 138 20.95 -11.92 50.73
C VAL A 138 22.21 -11.90 51.60
N LYS A 139 23.18 -11.03 51.32
CA LYS A 139 24.39 -10.81 52.13
C LYS A 139 24.08 -10.33 53.55
N GLU A 140 23.15 -9.39 53.70
CA GLU A 140 22.71 -8.91 55.01
C GLU A 140 22.05 -10.03 55.83
N ARG A 141 21.17 -10.83 55.19
CA ARG A 141 20.54 -12.01 55.82
C ARG A 141 21.58 -13.04 56.28
N TYR A 142 22.56 -13.37 55.44
CA TYR A 142 23.62 -14.32 55.76
C TYR A 142 24.66 -13.80 56.77
N GLY A 143 24.77 -12.50 56.99
CA GLY A 143 25.71 -11.91 57.95
C GLY A 143 25.54 -12.38 59.40
N LYS A 144 24.40 -12.99 59.75
CA LYS A 144 24.15 -13.64 61.04
C LYS A 144 24.86 -14.99 61.22
N TYR A 145 25.20 -15.65 60.12
CA TYR A 145 25.75 -17.00 60.07
C TYR A 145 27.17 -17.05 59.48
N LEU A 146 27.48 -16.12 58.57
CA LEU A 146 28.75 -16.05 57.85
C LEU A 146 29.50 -14.75 58.19
N LYS A 147 30.81 -14.84 58.45
CA LYS A 147 31.67 -13.67 58.64
C LYS A 147 32.06 -13.10 57.27
N ARG A 148 31.57 -11.89 56.95
CA ARG A 148 31.87 -11.14 55.71
C ARG A 148 31.61 -11.96 54.41
N PRO A 149 30.40 -12.52 54.20
CA PRO A 149 30.10 -13.27 52.99
C PRO A 149 30.22 -12.38 51.74
N TRP A 150 30.81 -12.95 50.69
CA TRP A 150 30.85 -12.35 49.35
C TRP A 150 29.95 -13.18 48.43
N ILE A 151 28.87 -12.57 47.96
CA ILE A 151 27.79 -13.25 47.25
C ILE A 151 27.68 -12.68 45.85
N THR A 152 27.74 -13.54 44.85
CA THR A 152 27.55 -13.18 43.44
C THR A 152 26.25 -13.81 42.94
N LEU A 153 25.36 -13.00 42.36
CA LEU A 153 24.17 -13.48 41.66
C LEU A 153 24.33 -13.29 40.15
N LYS A 154 24.04 -14.33 39.38
CA LYS A 154 23.99 -14.31 37.91
C LYS A 154 22.62 -14.77 37.45
N LEU A 155 22.05 -14.14 36.43
CA LEU A 155 20.82 -14.63 35.79
C LEU A 155 21.16 -15.81 34.88
N LEU A 156 20.56 -16.98 35.11
CA LEU A 156 20.69 -18.16 34.24
C LEU A 156 19.61 -18.17 33.16
N ALA A 157 18.38 -17.81 33.53
CA ALA A 157 17.27 -17.65 32.60
C ALA A 157 16.28 -16.60 33.14
N ALA A 158 15.94 -15.62 32.31
CA ALA A 158 14.81 -14.74 32.53
C ALA A 158 13.50 -15.52 32.34
N ARG A 159 12.45 -15.19 33.10
CA ARG A 159 11.10 -15.72 32.85
C ARG A 159 10.61 -15.33 31.44
N PRO A 160 9.80 -16.18 30.78
CA PRO A 160 9.07 -15.77 29.58
C PRO A 160 8.12 -14.61 29.94
N LEU A 161 8.14 -13.54 29.13
CA LEU A 161 7.24 -12.41 29.31
C LEU A 161 5.90 -12.71 28.65
N GLN A 162 4.78 -12.51 29.35
CA GLN A 162 3.46 -12.49 28.74
C GLN A 162 3.09 -11.05 28.40
N ILE A 163 2.77 -10.77 27.14
CA ILE A 163 2.35 -9.46 26.67
C ILE A 163 1.06 -9.55 25.86
N ALA A 164 0.33 -8.44 25.75
CA ALA A 164 -0.78 -8.31 24.82
C ALA A 164 -0.44 -7.29 23.72
N ILE A 165 -0.84 -7.56 22.48
CA ILE A 165 -0.63 -6.64 21.34
C ILE A 165 -1.95 -6.40 20.62
N ALA A 166 -2.32 -5.15 20.43
CA ALA A 166 -3.61 -4.73 19.87
C ALA A 166 -3.49 -3.47 18.99
N GLY A 167 -4.53 -3.19 18.19
CA GLY A 167 -4.58 -2.05 17.27
C GLY A 167 -4.18 -2.42 15.85
N GLU A 168 -3.50 -1.51 15.14
CA GLU A 168 -3.10 -1.66 13.73
C GLU A 168 -1.94 -2.63 13.51
N ILE A 169 -2.25 -3.92 13.66
CA ILE A 169 -1.30 -5.02 13.51
C ILE A 169 -1.92 -6.19 12.73
N ASN A 170 -1.08 -7.03 12.14
CA ASN A 170 -1.51 -8.15 11.31
C ASN A 170 -2.10 -9.30 12.13
N ARG A 171 -1.57 -9.57 13.32
CA ARG A 171 -2.08 -10.58 14.27
C ARG A 171 -2.16 -9.98 15.68
N PRO A 172 -3.29 -9.39 16.08
CA PRO A 172 -3.50 -8.98 17.47
C PRO A 172 -3.71 -10.22 18.36
N GLY A 173 -3.31 -10.14 19.63
CA GLY A 173 -3.46 -11.24 20.58
C GLY A 173 -2.46 -11.19 21.74
N ALA A 174 -2.49 -12.25 22.56
CA ALA A 174 -1.51 -12.48 23.61
C ALA A 174 -0.29 -13.23 23.07
N TYR A 175 0.91 -12.81 23.49
CA TYR A 175 2.18 -13.38 23.06
C TYR A 175 3.06 -13.69 24.27
N THR A 176 3.71 -14.86 24.24
CA THR A 176 4.75 -15.23 25.22
C THR A 176 6.11 -15.06 24.56
N ILE A 177 6.95 -14.16 25.08
CA ILE A 177 8.31 -13.94 24.57
C ILE A 177 9.34 -14.40 25.59
N SER A 178 10.06 -15.48 25.26
CA SER A 178 11.29 -15.85 25.98
C SER A 178 12.42 -14.90 25.59
N SER A 179 13.23 -14.49 26.57
CA SER A 179 14.52 -13.84 26.26
C SER A 179 15.42 -14.81 25.50
N ALA A 180 16.09 -14.31 24.46
CA ALA A 180 17.02 -15.07 23.64
C ALA A 180 18.45 -14.75 24.06
N ALA A 181 19.36 -15.73 23.95
CA ALA A 181 20.78 -15.42 23.84
C ALA A 181 20.98 -14.55 22.58
N GLY A 182 21.69 -13.43 22.72
CA GLY A 182 21.85 -12.47 21.63
C GLY A 182 22.60 -13.04 20.42
N PRO A 183 22.26 -12.65 19.18
CA PRO A 183 22.99 -13.06 18.00
C PRO A 183 24.32 -12.27 17.90
N GLY A 184 25.39 -12.86 18.44
CA GLY A 184 26.72 -12.24 18.49
C GLY A 184 27.64 -12.96 19.46
N GLY A 185 28.16 -14.11 19.06
CA GLY A 185 28.95 -14.96 19.96
C GLY A 185 30.36 -14.45 20.22
N THR A 186 30.58 -13.86 21.39
CA THR A 186 31.76 -14.17 22.23
C THR A 186 31.30 -14.43 23.66
N THR A 187 31.87 -15.44 24.30
CA THR A 187 31.36 -16.03 25.57
C THR A 187 31.48 -15.12 26.80
N GLU A 188 32.03 -13.92 26.65
CA GLU A 188 32.39 -13.02 27.76
C GLU A 188 31.41 -11.84 27.93
N GLN A 189 30.53 -11.59 26.95
CA GLN A 189 29.46 -10.59 27.04
C GLN A 189 28.07 -11.27 26.99
N MET A 190 27.85 -12.26 27.85
CA MET A 190 26.54 -12.92 27.99
C MET A 190 25.51 -12.02 28.72
N GLY A 191 25.12 -10.93 28.06
CA GLY A 191 23.90 -10.19 28.40
C GLY A 191 22.68 -10.97 27.93
N THR A 192 21.79 -11.33 28.85
CA THR A 192 20.45 -11.84 28.53
C THR A 192 19.69 -10.74 27.77
N GLN A 193 19.48 -10.90 26.45
CA GLN A 193 18.90 -9.82 25.65
C GLN A 193 17.39 -9.75 25.93
N MET A 194 16.97 -8.66 26.58
CA MET A 194 15.57 -8.47 26.94
C MET A 194 14.72 -8.32 25.67
N PRO A 195 13.53 -8.95 25.59
CA PRO A 195 12.61 -8.74 24.48
C PRO A 195 12.31 -7.25 24.27
N THR A 196 12.34 -6.80 23.03
CA THR A 196 12.03 -5.42 22.63
C THR A 196 10.74 -5.37 21.83
N ILE A 197 10.19 -4.16 21.64
CA ILE A 197 8.96 -3.95 20.87
C ILE A 197 9.13 -4.43 19.42
N SER A 198 10.24 -4.11 18.75
CA SER A 198 10.48 -4.51 17.36
C SER A 198 10.48 -6.03 17.20
N ARG A 199 10.92 -6.78 18.22
CA ARG A 199 10.81 -8.24 18.26
C ARG A 199 9.36 -8.68 18.42
N ALA A 200 8.61 -8.09 19.36
CA ALA A 200 7.21 -8.41 19.59
C ALA A 200 6.33 -8.16 18.35
N LEU A 201 6.46 -6.99 17.72
CA LEU A 201 5.71 -6.63 16.51
C LEU A 201 5.99 -7.61 15.35
N ARG A 202 7.25 -7.99 15.14
CA ARG A 202 7.62 -9.00 14.13
C ARG A 202 6.98 -10.37 14.39
N MET A 203 6.95 -10.83 15.65
CA MET A 203 6.30 -12.10 16.00
C MET A 203 4.78 -12.06 15.77
N ALA A 204 4.16 -10.89 15.94
CA ALA A 204 2.76 -10.65 15.60
C ALA A 204 2.48 -10.49 14.09
N GLY A 205 3.42 -10.91 13.22
CA GLY A 205 3.29 -10.76 11.77
C GLY A 205 3.39 -9.31 11.29
N GLY A 206 3.72 -8.38 12.19
CA GLY A 206 3.99 -7.00 11.87
C GLY A 206 2.81 -6.04 11.82
N ILE A 207 3.14 -4.75 11.71
CA ILE A 207 2.20 -3.64 11.63
C ILE A 207 1.45 -3.60 10.28
N THR A 208 0.31 -2.90 10.22
CA THR A 208 -0.33 -2.52 8.95
C THR A 208 0.28 -1.21 8.42
N GLN A 209 0.04 -0.86 7.15
CA GLN A 209 0.48 0.46 6.65
C GLN A 209 -0.32 1.63 7.25
N SER A 210 -1.49 1.36 7.81
CA SER A 210 -2.34 2.36 8.48
C SER A 210 -1.96 2.54 9.96
N ALA A 211 -0.92 1.86 10.45
CA ALA A 211 -0.38 2.00 11.79
C ALA A 211 0.35 3.33 12.00
N ASP A 212 0.04 4.03 13.08
CA ASP A 212 0.85 5.14 13.58
C ASP A 212 2.01 4.59 14.42
N VAL A 213 3.17 4.44 13.77
CA VAL A 213 4.41 3.98 14.41
C VAL A 213 5.07 5.03 15.30
N ARG A 214 4.64 6.30 15.22
CA ARG A 214 5.19 7.41 16.02
C ARG A 214 4.54 7.52 17.39
N GLN A 215 3.32 7.01 17.53
CA GLN A 215 2.50 7.13 18.75
C GLN A 215 2.08 5.76 19.32
N ILE A 216 2.95 4.75 19.23
CA ILE A 216 2.71 3.44 19.85
C ILE A 216 2.64 3.63 21.37
N LYS A 217 1.60 3.07 22.01
CA LYS A 217 1.36 3.20 23.45
C LYS A 217 1.60 1.87 24.14
N ILE A 218 2.40 1.88 25.20
CA ILE A 218 2.62 0.72 26.06
C ILE A 218 2.02 1.01 27.42
N ARG A 219 1.06 0.19 27.81
CA ARG A 219 0.47 0.17 29.15
C ARG A 219 1.20 -0.86 29.98
N ARG A 220 1.96 -0.40 30.96
CA ARG A 220 2.80 -1.22 31.85
C ARG A 220 2.15 -1.30 33.23
N PRO A 221 1.73 -2.48 33.69
CA PRO A 221 1.13 -2.62 35.01
C PRO A 221 2.16 -2.36 36.11
N GLN A 222 1.75 -1.64 37.16
CA GLN A 222 2.58 -1.35 38.33
C GLN A 222 1.90 -1.88 39.59
N ARG A 223 2.64 -2.58 40.46
CA ARG A 223 2.08 -3.31 41.61
C ARG A 223 1.28 -2.43 42.59
N ASN A 224 1.67 -1.17 42.75
CA ASN A 224 1.14 -0.23 43.75
C ASN A 224 0.76 1.16 43.16
N ALA A 225 0.60 1.27 41.84
CA ALA A 225 0.35 2.56 41.17
C ALA A 225 -0.63 2.41 40.00
N GLN A 226 -1.10 3.53 39.47
CA GLN A 226 -1.82 3.54 38.19
C GLN A 226 -0.92 2.98 37.07
N GLU A 227 -1.52 2.40 36.03
CA GLU A 227 -0.78 1.87 34.89
C GLU A 227 0.11 2.95 34.26
N GLN A 228 1.38 2.62 34.04
CA GLN A 228 2.30 3.53 33.38
C GLN A 228 2.04 3.47 31.87
N ILE A 229 1.68 4.60 31.26
CA ILE A 229 1.57 4.74 29.81
C ILE A 229 2.89 5.31 29.28
N ILE A 230 3.54 4.57 28.37
CA ILE A 230 4.77 4.95 27.69
C ILE A 230 4.46 5.12 26.21
N ASN A 231 4.72 6.31 25.66
CA ASN A 231 4.66 6.54 24.22
C ASN A 231 6.02 6.19 23.60
N VAL A 232 5.99 5.47 22.48
CA VAL A 232 7.18 5.05 21.73
C VAL A 232 7.03 5.46 20.28
N ASP A 233 8.07 6.11 19.77
CA ASP A 233 8.22 6.44 18.36
C ASP A 233 9.21 5.44 17.72
N LEU A 234 8.69 4.50 16.93
CA LEU A 234 9.51 3.56 16.16
C LEU A 234 9.88 4.09 14.76
N TRP A 235 9.45 5.29 14.37
CA TRP A 235 9.87 5.89 13.11
C TRP A 235 11.38 6.16 13.10
N GLU A 236 11.94 6.62 14.21
CA GLU A 236 13.40 6.81 14.37
C GLU A 236 14.19 5.51 14.25
N LEU A 237 13.63 4.38 14.75
CA LEU A 237 14.22 3.06 14.55
C LEU A 237 14.23 2.65 13.07
N LEU A 238 13.17 2.99 12.33
CA LEU A 238 13.02 2.65 10.91
C LEU A 238 13.83 3.55 9.97
N GLN A 239 13.93 4.84 10.27
CA GLN A 239 14.59 5.83 9.40
C GLN A 239 16.08 6.03 9.76
N ALA A 240 16.40 6.18 11.05
CA ALA A 240 17.75 6.48 11.51
C ALA A 240 18.48 5.24 12.07
N GLY A 241 17.78 4.13 12.30
CA GLY A 241 18.34 2.95 12.93
C GLY A 241 18.63 3.13 14.43
N ASP A 242 18.02 4.13 15.10
CA ASP A 242 18.32 4.38 16.51
C ASP A 242 17.71 3.28 17.40
N LEU A 243 18.55 2.33 17.80
CA LEU A 243 18.21 1.24 18.71
C LEU A 243 17.70 1.72 20.08
N ARG A 244 17.94 2.98 20.48
CA ARG A 244 17.38 3.55 21.72
C ARG A 244 15.86 3.70 21.67
N ALA A 245 15.28 3.78 20.48
CA ALA A 245 13.83 3.80 20.28
C ALA A 245 13.18 2.42 20.46
N ASP A 246 13.95 1.33 20.35
CA ASP A 246 13.45 -0.04 20.54
C ASP A 246 13.39 -0.43 22.04
N LEU A 247 12.44 0.19 22.75
CA LEU A 247 12.24 0.00 24.19
C LEU A 247 12.09 -1.49 24.58
N THR A 248 12.67 -1.85 25.72
CA THR A 248 12.55 -3.18 26.32
C THR A 248 11.19 -3.40 26.98
N LEU A 249 10.65 -4.60 26.77
CA LEU A 249 9.36 -5.04 27.29
C LEU A 249 9.51 -5.69 28.67
N ARG A 250 8.42 -5.62 29.43
CA ARG A 250 8.25 -6.29 30.72
C ARG A 250 7.02 -7.20 30.70
N ASP A 251 6.99 -8.09 31.67
CA ASP A 251 5.87 -9.01 31.88
C ASP A 251 4.59 -8.22 32.22
N GLY A 252 3.49 -8.53 31.53
CA GLY A 252 2.22 -7.81 31.61
C GLY A 252 2.11 -6.56 30.74
N ASP A 253 3.15 -6.15 29.99
CA ASP A 253 3.06 -4.99 29.09
C ASP A 253 1.98 -5.22 28.00
N THR A 254 1.11 -4.23 27.80
CA THR A 254 0.11 -4.20 26.72
C THR A 254 0.49 -3.14 25.70
N ILE A 255 0.79 -3.57 24.48
CA ILE A 255 1.20 -2.74 23.35
C ILE A 255 -0.03 -2.41 22.50
N PHE A 256 -0.33 -1.12 22.34
CA PHE A 256 -1.40 -0.61 21.50
C PHE A 256 -0.85 0.25 20.37
N ILE A 257 -1.13 -0.15 19.12
CA ILE A 257 -0.71 0.55 17.91
C ILE A 257 -1.91 1.34 17.37
N PRO A 258 -1.92 2.69 17.46
CA PRO A 258 -3.02 3.48 16.91
C PRO A 258 -3.04 3.45 15.37
N THR A 259 -4.17 3.87 14.80
CA THR A 259 -4.32 4.12 13.37
C THR A 259 -3.96 5.58 13.05
N VAL A 260 -3.25 5.83 11.94
CA VAL A 260 -3.03 7.20 11.45
C VAL A 260 -4.34 7.85 11.00
N THR A 261 -4.58 9.09 11.43
CA THR A 261 -5.75 9.88 11.01
C THR A 261 -5.70 10.21 9.51
N SER A 262 -4.50 10.42 8.98
CA SER A 262 -4.21 10.61 7.55
C SER A 262 -2.96 9.83 7.17
N LEU A 263 -3.04 9.04 6.09
CA LEU A 263 -1.91 8.28 5.56
C LEU A 263 -0.93 9.19 4.83
N ASN A 264 0.32 9.28 5.31
CA ASN A 264 1.40 9.86 4.52
C ASN A 264 1.85 8.84 3.44
N ARG A 265 1.46 9.10 2.19
CA ARG A 265 1.75 8.23 1.04
C ARG A 265 3.25 8.08 0.74
N GLN A 266 4.10 9.02 1.19
CA GLN A 266 5.55 8.92 1.06
C GLN A 266 6.20 7.99 2.11
N GLU A 267 5.51 7.73 3.22
CA GLU A 267 6.01 6.88 4.32
C GLU A 267 5.52 5.44 4.23
N ALA A 268 4.35 5.22 3.60
CA ALA A 268 3.77 3.89 3.42
C ALA A 268 4.71 2.86 2.74
N PRO A 269 5.55 3.22 1.75
CA PRO A 269 6.56 2.28 1.20
C PRO A 269 7.61 1.89 2.23
N THR A 270 8.11 2.84 3.04
CA THR A 270 9.08 2.58 4.10
C THR A 270 8.50 1.62 5.15
N LEU A 271 7.23 1.82 5.54
CA LEU A 271 6.52 0.89 6.43
C LEU A 271 6.33 -0.49 5.79
N ALA A 272 6.05 -0.57 4.49
CA ALA A 272 5.86 -1.83 3.76
C ALA A 272 7.15 -2.63 3.53
N VAL A 273 8.32 -1.96 3.42
CA VAL A 273 9.64 -2.60 3.22
C VAL A 273 10.36 -2.84 4.54
N ALA A 274 10.04 -2.09 5.60
CA ALA A 274 10.50 -2.39 6.95
C ALA A 274 10.14 -3.83 7.31
N ASN A 275 11.15 -4.64 7.66
CA ASN A 275 11.03 -6.02 8.16
C ASN A 275 10.28 -6.13 9.51
N ILE A 276 9.68 -5.03 9.99
CA ILE A 276 8.66 -4.99 11.04
C ILE A 276 7.29 -5.38 10.48
N THR A 277 7.04 -5.27 9.16
CA THR A 277 5.97 -6.04 8.51
C THR A 277 6.47 -7.47 8.31
N GLY A 278 5.71 -8.46 8.79
CA GLY A 278 5.94 -9.83 8.37
C GLY A 278 5.68 -9.91 6.87
N GLN A 279 6.59 -10.52 6.11
CA GLN A 279 6.45 -10.80 4.68
C GLN A 279 5.23 -11.71 4.44
N SER A 280 4.04 -11.12 4.47
CA SER A 280 2.80 -11.82 4.13
C SER A 280 2.81 -12.01 2.63
N THR A 281 3.27 -13.18 2.21
CA THR A 281 3.13 -13.75 0.87
C THR A 281 1.72 -14.24 0.60
N GLN A 282 0.84 -14.17 1.61
CA GLN A 282 -0.55 -14.59 1.49
C GLN A 282 -1.28 -13.75 0.44
N PRO A 283 -2.06 -14.38 -0.46
CA PRO A 283 -2.92 -13.64 -1.36
C PRO A 283 -3.91 -12.77 -0.58
N ILE A 284 -4.14 -11.54 -1.06
CA ILE A 284 -5.16 -10.65 -0.50
C ILE A 284 -6.39 -10.64 -1.40
N ASN A 285 -7.57 -10.63 -0.78
CA ASN A 285 -8.84 -10.42 -1.47
C ASN A 285 -9.22 -8.95 -1.40
N ILE A 286 -9.57 -8.39 -2.55
CA ILE A 286 -9.98 -7.00 -2.74
C ILE A 286 -11.28 -6.93 -3.55
N ALA A 287 -11.90 -5.77 -3.60
CA ALA A 287 -12.93 -5.44 -4.59
C ALA A 287 -12.43 -4.34 -5.54
N VAL A 288 -12.79 -4.41 -6.82
CA VAL A 288 -12.56 -3.34 -7.80
C VAL A 288 -13.91 -2.99 -8.42
N VAL A 289 -14.32 -1.73 -8.33
CA VAL A 289 -15.64 -1.26 -8.76
C VAL A 289 -15.58 0.09 -9.47
N GLY A 290 -16.64 0.42 -10.22
CA GLY A 290 -16.73 1.65 -11.02
C GLY A 290 -16.31 1.44 -12.48
N GLU A 291 -15.59 2.40 -13.04
CA GLU A 291 -15.20 2.46 -14.46
C GLU A 291 -14.00 1.56 -14.80
N VAL A 292 -14.18 0.26 -14.58
CA VAL A 292 -13.24 -0.81 -14.98
C VAL A 292 -13.93 -1.81 -15.93
N ALA A 293 -13.14 -2.49 -16.77
CA ALA A 293 -13.68 -3.40 -17.78
C ALA A 293 -14.44 -4.61 -17.18
N ARG A 294 -14.09 -5.02 -15.96
CA ARG A 294 -14.77 -6.06 -15.18
C ARG A 294 -14.81 -5.66 -13.69
N PRO A 295 -15.91 -5.07 -13.20
CA PRO A 295 -16.11 -4.87 -11.77
C PRO A 295 -16.28 -6.22 -11.05
N GLY A 296 -15.73 -6.36 -9.85
CA GLY A 296 -15.82 -7.60 -9.07
C GLY A 296 -14.80 -7.74 -7.94
N THR A 297 -14.77 -8.91 -7.32
CA THR A 297 -13.76 -9.28 -6.31
C THR A 297 -12.57 -9.98 -6.95
N TYR A 298 -11.36 -9.61 -6.52
CA TYR A 298 -10.10 -10.13 -7.06
C TYR A 298 -9.17 -10.60 -5.94
N THR A 299 -8.39 -11.64 -6.24
CA THR A 299 -7.37 -12.18 -5.33
C THR A 299 -5.98 -11.88 -5.89
N LEU A 300 -5.23 -11.00 -5.21
CA LEU A 300 -3.87 -10.60 -5.58
C LEU A 300 -2.86 -11.46 -4.81
N ALA A 301 -2.15 -12.37 -5.48
CA ALA A 301 -1.00 -13.08 -4.90
C ALA A 301 0.28 -12.23 -4.97
N LYS A 302 1.20 -12.38 -4.00
CA LYS A 302 2.60 -11.94 -4.21
C LYS A 302 3.34 -13.05 -4.93
N ASP A 303 3.47 -12.94 -6.24
CA ASP A 303 4.26 -13.89 -7.00
C ASP A 303 5.73 -13.57 -6.80
N VAL A 304 6.45 -14.54 -6.23
CA VAL A 304 7.91 -14.56 -6.28
C VAL A 304 8.25 -15.22 -7.61
N GLN A 305 8.61 -14.42 -8.62
CA GLN A 305 9.11 -14.96 -9.89
C GLN A 305 10.54 -15.48 -9.69
N SER A 306 10.65 -16.70 -9.14
CA SER A 306 11.84 -17.53 -9.34
C SER A 306 11.89 -17.91 -10.83
N LYS A 307 12.94 -17.48 -11.54
CA LYS A 307 13.06 -17.52 -13.02
C LYS A 307 12.64 -18.85 -13.67
N VAL A 308 11.40 -18.96 -14.16
CA VAL A 308 10.95 -20.07 -15.02
C VAL A 308 10.01 -19.58 -16.12
N GLN A 309 10.48 -19.78 -17.36
CA GLN A 309 9.78 -19.81 -18.66
C GLN A 309 8.95 -18.60 -19.14
N GLU A 310 9.49 -18.00 -20.19
CA GLU A 310 8.76 -17.25 -21.22
C GLU A 310 7.73 -18.16 -21.92
N ASN A 311 6.52 -18.21 -21.39
CA ASN A 311 5.28 -18.39 -22.16
C ASN A 311 4.07 -18.11 -21.26
N GLU A 312 2.98 -17.64 -21.86
CA GLU A 312 1.69 -17.39 -21.19
C GLU A 312 1.62 -16.22 -20.18
N LEU A 313 2.12 -15.04 -20.55
CA LEU A 313 1.35 -13.78 -20.46
C LEU A 313 2.02 -12.68 -21.30
N GLY A 314 1.24 -11.94 -22.09
CA GLY A 314 1.78 -11.04 -23.12
C GLY A 314 2.50 -9.80 -22.57
N ALA A 315 3.68 -9.51 -23.14
CA ALA A 315 4.36 -8.22 -23.40
C ALA A 315 4.29 -7.00 -22.43
N ASN A 316 3.63 -7.09 -21.28
CA ASN A 316 3.38 -6.01 -20.32
C ASN A 316 3.88 -6.36 -18.90
N SER A 317 4.82 -7.31 -18.79
CA SER A 317 5.48 -7.74 -17.55
C SER A 317 6.81 -7.00 -17.28
N GLY A 318 7.03 -5.87 -17.94
CA GLY A 318 8.06 -4.90 -17.59
C GLY A 318 7.42 -3.66 -16.99
N LEU A 319 7.99 -3.19 -15.87
CA LEU A 319 7.70 -1.92 -15.18
C LEU A 319 6.47 -1.89 -14.24
N PHE A 320 6.70 -1.24 -13.09
CA PHE A 320 5.81 -1.00 -11.93
C PHE A 320 5.53 -2.22 -11.02
N GLY A 321 5.99 -2.13 -9.76
CA GLY A 321 5.65 -3.07 -8.68
C GLY A 321 6.62 -4.24 -8.44
N ALA A 322 7.73 -4.34 -9.17
CA ALA A 322 8.76 -5.36 -8.93
C ALA A 322 9.77 -4.88 -7.86
N SER A 323 9.82 -5.56 -6.70
CA SER A 323 10.94 -5.40 -5.77
C SER A 323 11.95 -6.50 -6.02
N GLU A 324 13.11 -6.14 -6.59
CA GLU A 324 14.23 -7.07 -6.75
C GLU A 324 14.84 -7.37 -5.37
N THR A 325 14.76 -8.64 -4.97
CA THR A 325 15.51 -9.13 -3.81
C THR A 325 16.90 -9.60 -4.26
N ALA A 326 17.90 -9.59 -3.38
CA ALA A 326 19.31 -9.87 -3.65
C ALA A 326 19.67 -11.30 -4.15
N GLY A 327 18.68 -12.07 -4.63
CA GLY A 327 18.82 -13.34 -5.36
C GLY A 327 18.31 -13.31 -6.81
N GLY A 328 17.83 -12.16 -7.32
CA GLY A 328 17.28 -12.04 -8.68
C GLY A 328 15.86 -12.58 -8.83
N GLU A 329 15.08 -12.56 -7.74
CA GLU A 329 13.66 -12.87 -7.73
C GLU A 329 12.84 -11.58 -7.79
N THR A 330 11.94 -11.51 -8.78
CA THR A 330 11.00 -10.40 -8.95
C THR A 330 9.77 -10.67 -8.09
N VAL A 331 9.63 -9.93 -6.98
CA VAL A 331 8.41 -9.98 -6.16
C VAL A 331 7.38 -9.01 -6.74
N LEU A 332 6.30 -9.54 -7.32
CA LEU A 332 5.18 -8.74 -7.82
C LEU A 332 4.36 -8.20 -6.63
N GLN A 333 4.41 -6.90 -6.40
CA GLN A 333 3.63 -6.22 -5.36
C GLN A 333 2.12 -6.30 -5.62
N GLN A 334 1.34 -6.10 -4.56
CA GLN A 334 -0.13 -6.13 -4.57
C GLN A 334 -0.65 -4.68 -4.65
N THR A 335 -0.54 -4.03 -5.80
CA THR A 335 -0.82 -2.58 -5.94
C THR A 335 -2.15 -2.27 -6.64
N VAL A 336 -2.58 -1.00 -6.60
CA VAL A 336 -3.77 -0.48 -7.30
C VAL A 336 -3.67 -0.71 -8.81
N THR A 337 -2.53 -0.40 -9.44
CA THR A 337 -2.29 -0.68 -10.86
C THR A 337 -2.50 -2.16 -11.18
N ARG A 338 -2.00 -3.06 -10.32
CA ARG A 338 -2.16 -4.50 -10.53
C ARG A 338 -3.62 -4.95 -10.39
N ALA A 339 -4.34 -4.43 -9.39
CA ALA A 339 -5.77 -4.67 -9.24
C ALA A 339 -6.58 -4.27 -10.48
N ILE A 340 -6.29 -3.08 -11.02
CA ILE A 340 -6.92 -2.55 -12.24
C ILE A 340 -6.59 -3.42 -13.46
N LYS A 341 -5.33 -3.83 -13.64
CA LYS A 341 -4.93 -4.77 -14.72
C LYS A 341 -5.69 -6.10 -14.60
N MET A 342 -5.84 -6.66 -13.40
CA MET A 342 -6.63 -7.89 -13.17
C MET A 342 -8.13 -7.70 -13.44
N ALA A 343 -8.67 -6.50 -13.20
CA ALA A 343 -10.03 -6.10 -13.61
C ALA A 343 -10.19 -5.90 -15.13
N GLY A 344 -9.16 -6.20 -15.94
CA GLY A 344 -9.17 -6.01 -17.39
C GLY A 344 -8.96 -4.57 -17.81
N GLY A 345 -8.43 -3.73 -16.92
CA GLY A 345 -8.17 -2.31 -17.18
C GLY A 345 -9.35 -1.37 -16.88
N ILE A 346 -9.10 -0.08 -17.12
CA ILE A 346 -10.07 1.01 -17.00
C ILE A 346 -10.92 1.18 -18.28
N THR A 347 -12.07 1.83 -18.17
CA THR A 347 -12.83 2.29 -19.35
C THR A 347 -12.31 3.64 -19.86
N PRO A 348 -12.57 4.02 -21.13
CA PRO A 348 -12.18 5.33 -21.67
C PRO A 348 -12.82 6.55 -20.99
N ILE A 349 -13.78 6.34 -20.08
CA ILE A 349 -14.53 7.37 -19.34
C ILE A 349 -14.19 7.39 -17.85
N ALA A 350 -13.21 6.58 -17.42
CA ALA A 350 -12.69 6.53 -16.06
C ALA A 350 -11.90 7.80 -15.70
N ASP A 351 -12.08 8.32 -14.48
CA ASP A 351 -11.19 9.32 -13.91
C ASP A 351 -10.08 8.64 -13.09
N ILE A 352 -8.88 8.60 -13.67
CA ILE A 352 -7.69 8.04 -13.04
C ILE A 352 -6.95 9.02 -12.11
N ARG A 353 -7.41 10.27 -11.98
CA ARG A 353 -6.86 11.27 -11.04
C ARG A 353 -7.47 11.16 -9.64
N GLN A 354 -8.66 10.58 -9.52
CA GLN A 354 -9.46 10.54 -8.29
C GLN A 354 -9.86 9.11 -7.90
N ILE A 355 -9.01 8.12 -8.18
CA ILE A 355 -9.25 6.75 -7.74
C ILE A 355 -9.24 6.71 -6.21
N GLN A 356 -10.23 6.04 -5.63
CA GLN A 356 -10.37 5.94 -4.17
C GLN A 356 -10.14 4.51 -3.71
N VAL A 357 -9.24 4.31 -2.75
CA VAL A 357 -9.10 3.04 -2.04
C VAL A 357 -9.79 3.19 -0.68
N ARG A 358 -10.91 2.49 -0.50
CA ARG A 358 -11.58 2.33 0.80
C ARG A 358 -10.95 1.15 1.52
N ARG A 359 -10.31 1.43 2.65
CA ARG A 359 -9.65 0.45 3.53
C ARG A 359 -10.39 0.36 4.85
N LEU A 360 -10.76 -0.84 5.27
CA LEU A 360 -11.34 -1.06 6.59
C LEU A 360 -10.21 -1.21 7.63
N THR A 361 -10.16 -0.33 8.62
CA THR A 361 -9.16 -0.39 9.70
C THR A 361 -9.50 -1.51 10.68
N ARG A 362 -8.54 -1.90 11.54
CA ARG A 362 -8.78 -2.90 12.59
C ARG A 362 -9.82 -2.45 13.62
N ALA A 363 -10.05 -1.14 13.73
CA ALA A 363 -11.11 -0.55 14.56
C ALA A 363 -12.51 -0.62 13.91
N GLY A 364 -12.62 -1.06 12.65
CA GLY A 364 -13.88 -1.09 11.89
C GLY A 364 -14.26 0.25 11.24
N THR A 365 -13.37 1.24 11.28
CA THR A 365 -13.57 2.53 10.60
C THR A 365 -13.13 2.42 9.14
N GLU A 366 -13.86 3.02 8.21
CA GLU A 366 -13.40 3.14 6.83
C GLU A 366 -12.44 4.32 6.66
N GLN A 367 -11.29 4.05 6.05
CA GLN A 367 -10.31 5.05 5.61
C GLN A 367 -10.38 5.18 4.09
N ILE A 368 -10.60 6.40 3.60
CA ILE A 368 -10.61 6.71 2.15
C ILE A 368 -9.24 7.27 1.77
N ILE A 369 -8.59 6.65 0.79
CA ILE A 369 -7.26 7.01 0.31
C ILE A 369 -7.37 7.40 -1.16
N ASN A 370 -7.14 8.67 -1.47
CA ASN A 370 -7.17 9.17 -2.84
C ASN A 370 -5.84 8.87 -3.55
N VAL A 371 -5.94 8.36 -4.77
CA VAL A 371 -4.85 7.90 -5.61
C VAL A 371 -4.96 8.56 -6.99
N ASP A 372 -3.86 9.18 -7.43
CA ASP A 372 -3.76 9.86 -8.72
C ASP A 372 -2.81 9.07 -9.64
N LEU A 373 -3.37 8.10 -10.38
CA LEU A 373 -2.60 7.33 -11.36
C LEU A 373 -2.28 8.14 -12.63
N TRP A 374 -2.85 9.33 -12.81
CA TRP A 374 -2.42 10.23 -13.87
C TRP A 374 -1.00 10.75 -13.60
N GLN A 375 -0.67 11.07 -12.34
CA GLN A 375 0.70 11.41 -11.94
C GLN A 375 1.67 10.25 -12.20
N LEU A 376 1.29 8.99 -11.89
CA LEU A 376 2.09 7.81 -12.23
C LEU A 376 2.41 7.72 -13.73
N LEU A 377 1.44 7.99 -14.62
CA LEU A 377 1.65 7.96 -16.07
C LEU A 377 2.45 9.17 -16.59
N GLN A 378 2.22 10.37 -16.04
CA GLN A 378 2.80 11.61 -16.58
C GLN A 378 4.20 11.89 -16.04
N THR A 379 4.45 11.62 -14.75
CA THR A 379 5.72 11.95 -14.07
C THR A 379 6.52 10.70 -13.65
N GLY A 380 5.92 9.51 -13.72
CA GLY A 380 6.54 8.28 -13.21
C GLY A 380 6.50 8.17 -11.69
N ASP A 381 5.66 8.95 -10.99
CA ASP A 381 5.57 8.91 -9.53
C ASP A 381 4.97 7.59 -9.01
N VAL A 382 5.86 6.66 -8.68
CA VAL A 382 5.53 5.34 -8.11
C VAL A 382 4.84 5.42 -6.74
N SER A 383 4.90 6.55 -6.01
CA SER A 383 4.20 6.68 -4.73
C SER A 383 2.67 6.74 -4.87
N GLN A 384 2.18 6.95 -6.10
CA GLN A 384 0.77 6.87 -6.44
C GLN A 384 0.27 5.42 -6.59
N ASP A 385 1.15 4.45 -6.90
CA ASP A 385 0.73 3.04 -7.03
C ASP A 385 0.60 2.37 -5.65
N LEU A 386 -0.43 2.79 -4.90
CA LEU A 386 -0.65 2.38 -3.52
C LEU A 386 -0.67 0.84 -3.39
N THR A 387 0.08 0.32 -2.42
CA THR A 387 0.00 -1.10 -2.05
C THR A 387 -1.30 -1.37 -1.28
N LEU A 388 -2.04 -2.36 -1.73
CA LEU A 388 -3.33 -2.79 -1.19
C LEU A 388 -3.19 -3.75 -0.02
N GLN A 389 -4.27 -3.87 0.76
CA GLN A 389 -4.42 -4.76 1.90
C GLN A 389 -5.67 -5.64 1.76
N GLN A 390 -5.77 -6.65 2.63
CA GLN A 390 -6.93 -7.53 2.72
C GLN A 390 -8.21 -6.73 2.98
N GLY A 391 -9.20 -6.85 2.09
CA GLY A 391 -10.49 -6.19 2.19
C GLY A 391 -10.55 -4.78 1.59
N ASP A 392 -9.46 -4.28 0.99
CA ASP A 392 -9.48 -2.99 0.29
C ASP A 392 -10.49 -3.02 -0.88
N THR A 393 -11.23 -1.92 -1.03
CA THR A 393 -12.12 -1.67 -2.17
C THR A 393 -11.57 -0.52 -3.01
N VAL A 394 -11.12 -0.82 -4.22
CA VAL A 394 -10.67 0.15 -5.22
C VAL A 394 -11.91 0.63 -6.00
N ILE A 395 -12.18 1.93 -5.92
CA ILE A 395 -13.25 2.60 -6.66
C ILE A 395 -12.62 3.47 -7.74
N VAL A 396 -12.95 3.20 -8.99
CA VAL A 396 -12.56 4.01 -10.14
C VAL A 396 -13.78 4.85 -10.55
N PRO A 397 -13.83 6.16 -10.23
CA PRO A 397 -14.96 7.01 -10.58
C PRO A 397 -15.03 7.27 -12.09
N LYS A 398 -16.19 7.74 -12.54
CA LYS A 398 -16.39 8.25 -13.89
C LYS A 398 -16.01 9.73 -13.96
N ALA A 399 -15.32 10.15 -15.02
CA ALA A 399 -14.99 11.55 -15.23
C ALA A 399 -16.26 12.40 -15.46
N GLU A 400 -16.39 13.49 -14.71
CA GLU A 400 -17.50 14.45 -14.85
C GLU A 400 -17.40 15.26 -16.15
N ASN A 401 -16.18 15.57 -16.59
CA ASN A 401 -15.88 16.29 -17.82
C ASN A 401 -14.85 15.50 -18.63
N ILE A 402 -15.28 14.91 -19.74
CA ILE A 402 -14.39 14.20 -20.68
C ILE A 402 -14.05 15.16 -21.81
N ASP A 403 -12.85 15.72 -21.79
CA ASP A 403 -12.23 16.28 -22.97
C ASP A 403 -11.86 15.11 -23.91
N GLU A 404 -12.28 15.17 -25.18
CA GLU A 404 -12.06 14.11 -26.17
C GLU A 404 -10.58 13.73 -26.32
N THR A 405 -9.67 14.69 -26.08
CA THR A 405 -8.22 14.48 -26.10
C THR A 405 -7.73 13.67 -24.90
N GLN A 406 -8.31 13.89 -23.72
CA GLN A 406 -7.94 13.22 -22.47
C GLN A 406 -8.44 11.78 -22.45
N GLY A 407 -9.67 11.54 -22.91
CA GLY A 407 -10.22 10.19 -23.05
C GLY A 407 -9.39 9.31 -24.00
N ALA A 408 -8.77 9.90 -25.05
CA ALA A 408 -7.84 9.19 -25.93
C ALA A 408 -6.49 8.86 -25.25
N GLN A 409 -5.98 9.74 -24.38
CA GLN A 409 -4.75 9.49 -23.61
C GLN A 409 -4.95 8.38 -22.57
N VAL A 410 -6.10 8.35 -21.89
CA VAL A 410 -6.49 7.29 -20.95
C VAL A 410 -6.69 5.95 -21.67
N ALA A 411 -7.39 5.96 -22.82
CA ALA A 411 -7.65 4.76 -23.63
C ALA A 411 -6.39 4.13 -24.27
N ASN A 412 -5.31 4.91 -24.42
CA ASN A 412 -4.02 4.46 -24.93
C ASN A 412 -2.99 4.19 -23.81
N SER A 413 -3.39 4.26 -22.54
CA SER A 413 -2.49 3.99 -21.40
C SER A 413 -2.32 2.50 -21.12
N ASN A 414 -1.23 2.13 -20.43
CA ASN A 414 -0.95 0.78 -19.94
C ASN A 414 -1.96 0.24 -18.90
N PHE A 415 -3.04 0.98 -18.63
CA PHE A 415 -4.16 0.58 -17.78
C PHE A 415 -5.42 0.26 -18.58
N SER A 416 -5.46 0.49 -19.89
CA SER A 416 -6.54 0.01 -20.77
C SER A 416 -6.28 -1.45 -21.19
N PRO A 417 -7.32 -2.24 -21.49
CA PRO A 417 -7.14 -3.63 -21.98
C PRO A 417 -6.40 -3.67 -23.32
N ASP A 418 -5.51 -4.62 -23.55
CA ASP A 418 -4.79 -4.75 -24.83
C ASP A 418 -5.72 -4.95 -26.04
N THR A 419 -6.90 -5.57 -25.83
CA THR A 419 -7.95 -5.72 -26.84
C THR A 419 -9.36 -5.60 -26.24
N ILE A 420 -10.29 -5.08 -27.04
CA ILE A 420 -11.73 -5.14 -26.80
C ILE A 420 -12.35 -6.22 -27.70
N LYS A 421 -13.27 -7.01 -27.15
CA LYS A 421 -14.03 -8.02 -27.89
C LYS A 421 -15.40 -7.46 -28.26
N VAL A 422 -15.70 -7.38 -29.56
CA VAL A 422 -16.98 -6.86 -30.07
C VAL A 422 -17.66 -7.96 -30.87
N SER A 423 -18.98 -8.10 -30.75
CA SER A 423 -19.75 -9.12 -31.48
C SER A 423 -20.53 -8.48 -32.62
N ILE A 424 -20.24 -8.86 -33.86
CA ILE A 424 -20.87 -8.30 -35.05
C ILE A 424 -21.83 -9.35 -35.63
N VAL A 425 -23.12 -9.01 -35.70
CA VAL A 425 -24.22 -9.94 -35.97
C VAL A 425 -25.08 -9.41 -37.13
N GLY A 426 -25.59 -10.31 -37.96
CA GLY A 426 -26.47 -9.97 -39.08
C GLY A 426 -25.74 -9.85 -40.42
N GLU A 427 -26.17 -8.92 -41.26
CA GLU A 427 -25.80 -8.85 -42.68
C GLU A 427 -24.42 -8.19 -42.95
N VAL A 428 -23.37 -8.70 -42.32
CA VAL A 428 -21.97 -8.35 -42.62
C VAL A 428 -21.27 -9.46 -43.41
N VAL A 429 -20.10 -9.16 -43.99
CA VAL A 429 -19.32 -10.15 -44.75
C VAL A 429 -18.75 -11.26 -43.85
N LYS A 430 -18.30 -10.92 -42.63
CA LYS A 430 -17.81 -11.88 -41.62
C LYS A 430 -18.51 -11.64 -40.26
N PRO A 431 -19.70 -12.22 -40.02
CA PRO A 431 -20.34 -12.14 -38.71
C PRO A 431 -19.60 -13.01 -37.69
N GLY A 432 -19.58 -12.57 -36.43
CA GLY A 432 -18.89 -13.26 -35.34
C GLY A 432 -18.34 -12.29 -34.29
N ALA A 433 -17.65 -12.83 -33.29
CA ALA A 433 -16.89 -12.04 -32.34
C ALA A 433 -15.50 -11.70 -32.91
N ILE A 434 -15.14 -10.42 -32.89
CA ILE A 434 -13.86 -9.89 -33.35
C ILE A 434 -13.11 -9.24 -32.18
N ALA A 435 -11.79 -9.43 -32.13
CA ALA A 435 -10.90 -8.71 -31.23
C ALA A 435 -10.37 -7.46 -31.96
N LEU A 436 -10.49 -6.30 -31.32
CA LEU A 436 -10.11 -4.99 -31.84
C LEU A 436 -9.25 -4.26 -30.79
N SER A 437 -8.48 -3.26 -31.21
CA SER A 437 -7.77 -2.39 -30.26
C SER A 437 -8.76 -1.50 -29.48
N PRO A 438 -8.40 -1.02 -28.27
CA PRO A 438 -9.15 0.04 -27.59
C PRO A 438 -9.37 1.26 -28.48
N ASN A 439 -10.36 2.09 -28.12
CA ASN A 439 -10.67 3.35 -28.84
C ASN A 439 -11.09 3.15 -30.32
N THR A 440 -11.27 1.90 -30.78
CA THR A 440 -11.78 1.59 -32.13
C THR A 440 -13.22 2.09 -32.30
N SER A 441 -13.49 2.74 -33.44
CA SER A 441 -14.82 3.27 -33.78
C SER A 441 -15.71 2.25 -34.50
N LEU A 442 -17.03 2.48 -34.47
CA LEU A 442 -18.04 1.63 -35.13
C LEU A 442 -17.70 1.33 -36.59
N ASN A 443 -17.32 2.37 -37.36
CA ASN A 443 -16.95 2.22 -38.77
C ASN A 443 -15.73 1.31 -38.96
N GLN A 444 -14.70 1.44 -38.12
CA GLN A 444 -13.50 0.60 -38.19
C GLN A 444 -13.81 -0.87 -37.87
N ALA A 445 -14.68 -1.15 -36.90
CA ALA A 445 -15.11 -2.52 -36.59
C ALA A 445 -15.93 -3.16 -37.74
N LEU A 446 -16.84 -2.40 -38.34
CA LEU A 446 -17.58 -2.85 -39.52
C LEU A 446 -16.64 -3.16 -40.69
N LEU A 447 -15.64 -2.31 -40.94
CA LEU A 447 -14.60 -2.56 -41.95
C LEU A 447 -13.75 -3.80 -41.62
N ALA A 448 -13.39 -4.02 -40.34
CA ALA A 448 -12.67 -5.21 -39.90
C ALA A 448 -13.49 -6.52 -40.09
N ALA A 449 -14.82 -6.45 -40.02
CA ALA A 449 -15.73 -7.53 -40.40
C ALA A 449 -15.90 -7.71 -41.93
N GLY A 450 -15.13 -6.98 -42.76
CA GLY A 450 -15.24 -6.98 -44.21
C GLY A 450 -16.35 -6.09 -44.77
N GLY A 451 -17.00 -5.28 -43.93
CA GLY A 451 -18.07 -4.36 -44.29
C GLY A 451 -19.45 -5.02 -44.42
N PHE A 452 -20.39 -4.23 -44.94
CA PHE A 452 -21.77 -4.65 -45.20
C PHE A 452 -21.87 -5.68 -46.33
N ASN A 453 -22.77 -6.65 -46.19
CA ASN A 453 -23.17 -7.51 -47.30
C ASN A 453 -23.98 -6.68 -48.32
N LYS A 454 -23.33 -6.29 -49.42
CA LYS A 454 -23.90 -5.36 -50.41
C LYS A 454 -25.21 -5.80 -51.06
N ALA A 455 -25.54 -7.10 -51.03
CA ALA A 455 -26.77 -7.64 -51.60
C ALA A 455 -27.96 -7.64 -50.61
N ARG A 456 -27.71 -7.64 -49.29
CA ARG A 456 -28.74 -7.95 -48.27
C ARG A 456 -28.77 -7.01 -47.06
N ALA A 457 -27.72 -6.24 -46.80
CA ALA A 457 -27.60 -5.40 -45.62
C ALA A 457 -28.36 -4.08 -45.74
N GLU A 458 -28.93 -3.63 -44.63
CA GLU A 458 -29.28 -2.23 -44.41
C GLU A 458 -28.00 -1.43 -44.16
N MET A 459 -27.67 -0.47 -45.04
CA MET A 459 -26.41 0.29 -44.95
C MET A 459 -26.54 1.62 -44.20
N ASP A 460 -27.75 2.19 -44.16
CA ASP A 460 -27.99 3.54 -43.66
C ASP A 460 -27.98 3.60 -42.11
N SER A 461 -28.24 2.47 -41.44
CA SER A 461 -28.28 2.40 -39.99
C SER A 461 -27.93 1.03 -39.42
N VAL A 462 -27.26 1.04 -38.26
CA VAL A 462 -26.85 -0.16 -37.53
C VAL A 462 -27.25 -0.01 -36.06
N ASP A 463 -27.70 -1.11 -35.46
CA ASP A 463 -28.08 -1.13 -34.06
C ASP A 463 -26.86 -1.48 -33.19
N LEU A 464 -26.35 -0.52 -32.43
CA LEU A 464 -25.35 -0.75 -31.38
C LEU A 464 -26.07 -1.10 -30.08
N ILE A 465 -25.75 -2.26 -29.52
CA ILE A 465 -26.30 -2.78 -28.27
C ILE A 465 -25.17 -2.86 -27.26
N ARG A 466 -25.30 -2.18 -26.12
CA ARG A 466 -24.26 -2.04 -25.10
C ARG A 466 -24.79 -2.45 -23.72
N LEU A 467 -24.03 -3.27 -23.02
CA LEU A 467 -24.30 -3.62 -21.62
C LEU A 467 -23.69 -2.55 -20.72
N ASN A 468 -24.53 -1.80 -20.03
CA ASN A 468 -24.11 -0.77 -19.08
C ASN A 468 -23.63 -1.43 -17.77
N SER A 469 -22.73 -0.78 -17.03
CA SER A 469 -22.14 -1.29 -15.78
C SER A 469 -23.16 -1.61 -14.66
N ASN A 470 -24.39 -1.10 -14.77
CA ASN A 470 -25.52 -1.40 -13.87
C ASN A 470 -26.36 -2.63 -14.30
N GLY A 471 -25.92 -3.39 -15.31
CA GLY A 471 -26.62 -4.56 -15.84
C GLY A 471 -27.76 -4.26 -16.82
N THR A 472 -28.08 -2.99 -17.08
CA THR A 472 -29.07 -2.62 -18.11
C THR A 472 -28.46 -2.67 -19.51
N VAL A 473 -29.28 -3.00 -20.52
CA VAL A 473 -28.86 -2.98 -21.92
C VAL A 473 -29.39 -1.73 -22.60
N SER A 474 -28.49 -0.91 -23.14
CA SER A 474 -28.86 0.20 -24.03
C SER A 474 -28.83 -0.24 -25.49
N LYS A 475 -29.74 0.30 -26.30
CA LYS A 475 -29.77 0.11 -27.76
C LYS A 475 -29.78 1.48 -28.44
N LEU A 476 -28.76 1.75 -29.25
CA LEU A 476 -28.59 2.96 -30.02
C LEU A 476 -28.62 2.61 -31.52
N THR A 477 -29.60 3.12 -32.26
CA THR A 477 -29.62 3.00 -33.72
C THR A 477 -28.77 4.13 -34.32
N VAL A 478 -27.54 3.80 -34.72
CA VAL A 478 -26.57 4.74 -35.28
C VAL A 478 -26.82 4.89 -36.78
N LYS A 479 -26.91 6.12 -37.28
CA LYS A 479 -26.88 6.41 -38.72
C LYS A 479 -25.45 6.36 -39.20
N ILE A 480 -25.15 5.47 -40.14
CA ILE A 480 -23.77 5.24 -40.56
C ILE A 480 -23.31 6.34 -41.50
N ASN A 481 -22.20 6.98 -41.14
CA ASN A 481 -21.47 7.84 -42.03
C ASN A 481 -19.99 7.43 -42.06
N PHE A 482 -19.56 6.76 -43.13
CA PHE A 482 -18.17 6.31 -43.30
C PHE A 482 -17.15 7.45 -43.48
N SER A 483 -17.58 8.67 -43.79
CA SER A 483 -16.68 9.84 -43.84
C SER A 483 -16.57 10.59 -42.51
N ALA A 484 -17.34 10.20 -41.48
CA ALA A 484 -17.27 10.81 -40.16
C ALA A 484 -16.10 10.27 -39.32
N THR A 485 -15.36 11.19 -38.69
CA THR A 485 -14.45 10.89 -37.58
C THR A 485 -15.19 10.25 -36.41
N ALA A 486 -14.48 9.63 -35.47
CA ALA A 486 -15.13 9.00 -34.31
C ALA A 486 -15.89 10.05 -33.47
N ASN A 487 -17.20 9.85 -33.30
CA ASN A 487 -18.13 10.75 -32.60
C ASN A 487 -19.35 9.96 -32.11
N ASP A 488 -19.98 10.37 -31.01
CA ASP A 488 -21.02 9.56 -30.35
C ASP A 488 -22.33 9.40 -31.14
N GLU A 489 -22.61 10.25 -32.14
CA GLU A 489 -23.89 10.24 -32.88
C GLU A 489 -23.89 9.30 -34.10
N THR A 490 -22.77 9.27 -34.87
CA THR A 490 -22.71 8.63 -36.20
C THR A 490 -21.55 7.65 -36.36
N ASN A 491 -20.54 7.70 -35.49
CA ASN A 491 -19.42 6.78 -35.50
C ASN A 491 -18.87 6.57 -34.07
N PRO A 492 -19.69 6.05 -33.13
CA PRO A 492 -19.34 6.00 -31.72
C PRO A 492 -18.14 5.09 -31.46
N LYS A 493 -17.38 5.41 -30.41
CA LYS A 493 -16.31 4.56 -29.91
C LYS A 493 -16.89 3.31 -29.27
N LEU A 494 -16.31 2.16 -29.59
CA LEU A 494 -16.77 0.87 -29.11
C LEU A 494 -16.17 0.54 -27.75
N GLN A 495 -16.97 -0.16 -26.95
CA GLN A 495 -16.61 -0.68 -25.65
C GLN A 495 -16.50 -2.21 -25.70
N ASN A 496 -15.82 -2.79 -24.71
CA ASN A 496 -15.68 -4.23 -24.62
C ASN A 496 -17.05 -4.90 -24.40
N ASN A 497 -17.31 -5.97 -25.14
CA ASN A 497 -18.58 -6.70 -25.24
C ASN A 497 -19.74 -5.94 -25.91
N ASP A 498 -19.50 -4.82 -26.62
CA ASP A 498 -20.51 -4.24 -27.50
C ASP A 498 -20.99 -5.27 -28.54
N VAL A 499 -22.28 -5.21 -28.89
CA VAL A 499 -22.90 -6.02 -29.95
C VAL A 499 -23.40 -5.09 -31.05
N ILE A 500 -22.84 -5.25 -32.25
CA ILE A 500 -23.21 -4.50 -33.45
C ILE A 500 -24.16 -5.37 -34.28
N MET A 501 -25.41 -4.95 -34.43
CA MET A 501 -26.44 -5.67 -35.18
C MET A 501 -26.77 -4.95 -36.50
N VAL A 502 -26.34 -5.55 -37.61
CA VAL A 502 -26.66 -5.09 -38.97
C VAL A 502 -27.94 -5.75 -39.45
N ARG A 503 -28.96 -4.92 -39.73
CA ARG A 503 -30.28 -5.37 -40.16
C ARG A 503 -30.28 -5.77 -41.65
N ARG A 504 -31.29 -6.56 -42.05
CA ARG A 504 -31.55 -6.90 -43.45
C ARG A 504 -32.30 -5.77 -44.14
N SER A 505 -31.94 -5.47 -45.39
CA SER A 505 -32.59 -4.42 -46.17
C SER A 505 -34.02 -4.77 -46.58
N GLY A 506 -34.90 -3.77 -46.60
CA GLY A 506 -36.31 -3.97 -46.91
C GLY A 506 -36.54 -4.70 -48.25
N ARG A 507 -35.75 -4.37 -49.27
CA ARG A 507 -35.84 -4.99 -50.60
C ARG A 507 -35.46 -6.48 -50.62
N ALA A 508 -34.48 -6.88 -49.80
CA ALA A 508 -34.11 -8.29 -49.68
C ALA A 508 -35.17 -9.11 -48.93
N THR A 509 -36.02 -8.49 -48.11
CA THR A 509 -37.13 -9.17 -47.42
C THR A 509 -38.30 -9.49 -48.37
N PHE A 510 -38.43 -8.78 -49.50
CA PHE A 510 -39.44 -9.06 -50.51
C PHE A 510 -39.04 -10.16 -51.52
N SER A 511 -37.75 -10.35 -51.82
CA SER A 511 -37.32 -11.39 -52.78
C SER A 511 -37.62 -12.81 -52.32
N ASP A 512 -37.42 -13.09 -51.03
CA ASP A 512 -37.57 -14.44 -50.47
C ASP A 512 -39.05 -14.84 -50.33
N ASN A 513 -39.96 -13.86 -50.25
CA ASN A 513 -41.40 -14.09 -50.06
C ASN A 513 -42.20 -14.28 -51.37
N VAL A 514 -41.56 -14.14 -52.55
CA VAL A 514 -42.19 -14.43 -53.86
C VAL A 514 -41.90 -15.87 -54.32
N GLY A 515 -40.92 -16.56 -53.70
CA GLY A 515 -40.67 -17.99 -53.86
C GLY A 515 -41.30 -18.80 -52.73
N GLY A 516 -42.63 -18.89 -52.70
CA GLY A 516 -43.36 -19.45 -51.56
C GLY A 516 -43.09 -20.92 -51.25
N THR A 517 -42.42 -21.18 -50.12
CA THR A 517 -42.62 -22.41 -49.33
C THR A 517 -42.93 -22.05 -47.88
N LEU A 518 -44.12 -22.45 -47.43
CA LEU A 518 -44.57 -22.27 -46.04
C LEU A 518 -43.85 -23.27 -45.13
N ALA A 519 -42.90 -22.78 -44.35
CA ALA A 519 -42.41 -23.45 -43.14
C ALA A 519 -42.65 -22.52 -41.94
N PRO A 520 -43.17 -23.02 -40.80
CA PRO A 520 -43.57 -22.17 -39.68
C PRO A 520 -42.36 -21.49 -39.02
N LEU A 521 -42.49 -20.18 -38.80
CA LEU A 521 -41.47 -19.33 -38.18
C LEU A 521 -41.31 -19.61 -36.68
N ASN A 522 -40.31 -20.41 -36.32
CA ASN A 522 -39.60 -20.40 -35.02
C ASN A 522 -38.35 -21.29 -35.16
N PRO A 523 -37.17 -20.99 -34.57
CA PRO A 523 -37.03 -20.40 -33.23
C PRO A 523 -35.81 -19.47 -33.00
N LEU A 524 -36.00 -18.19 -32.62
CA LEU A 524 -34.87 -17.30 -32.21
C LEU A 524 -35.15 -16.40 -30.99
N LEU A 525 -35.81 -16.93 -29.96
CA LEU A 525 -35.87 -16.31 -28.62
C LEU A 525 -35.13 -17.13 -27.54
N GLY A 526 -34.30 -18.10 -27.94
CA GLY A 526 -33.56 -18.98 -27.02
C GLY A 526 -32.39 -18.31 -26.26
N ILE A 527 -31.86 -17.20 -26.77
CA ILE A 527 -30.60 -16.61 -26.28
C ILE A 527 -30.80 -15.85 -24.94
N PHE A 528 -31.99 -15.25 -24.73
CA PHE A 528 -32.29 -14.49 -23.50
C PHE A 528 -32.67 -15.35 -22.28
N ARG A 529 -32.77 -16.69 -22.42
CA ARG A 529 -33.03 -17.60 -21.28
C ARG A 529 -31.79 -18.07 -20.52
N LEU A 530 -30.58 -17.74 -20.98
CA LEU A 530 -29.33 -18.10 -20.29
C LEU A 530 -28.99 -17.20 -19.10
N PHE A 531 -29.61 -16.02 -18.97
CA PHE A 531 -29.34 -15.05 -17.89
C PHE A 531 -30.32 -15.11 -16.71
N ASN A 532 -31.08 -16.21 -16.56
CA ASN A 532 -32.07 -16.34 -15.47
C ASN A 532 -32.04 -17.73 -14.79
N ILE A 533 -30.85 -18.34 -14.69
CA ILE A 533 -30.60 -19.65 -14.06
C ILE A 533 -29.99 -19.54 -12.64
N PHE A 534 -29.67 -18.33 -12.18
CA PHE A 534 -29.31 -18.07 -10.79
C PHE A 534 -30.25 -17.02 -10.18
N ARG A 535 -31.31 -17.51 -9.54
CA ARG A 535 -32.07 -16.83 -8.49
C ARG A 535 -32.32 -17.80 -7.35
#